data_AF-A0A938KM37-F1
#
_entry.id   AF-A0A938KM37-F1
#
_cell.length_a   1.000
_cell.length_b   1.000
_cell.length_c   1.000
_cell.angle_alpha   90.00
_cell.angle_beta   90.00
_cell.angle_gamma   90.00
#
_symmetry.space_group_name_H-M   'P 1'
#
loop_
_entity.id
_entity.type
_entity.pdbx_description
1 polymer ?
#
loop_
_entity_poly.entity_id
_entity_poly.type
_entity_poly.pdbx_seq_one_letter_code
_entity_poly.pdbx_strand_id
1 'polypeptide(L)'
;MIPKPNPHLLLGGLLLASVCGATPGPASVTLHNGVVLPADWPPNDGPVTREPQRVPYLTAPPAVIPIDTGRQMFVDDFLIAQTTLTRTFHRAMPYEGNPVLRPERPWERQPDAQSAAPFSDGVWFDPKDRLFKMWYL
;
A
#
# COMPACT_ATOMS: atom_id res chain seq x y z
N MET A 1 69.69 6.03 39.65
CA MET A 1 70.03 7.42 39.27
C MET A 1 68.71 8.14 39.03
N ILE A 2 68.40 9.17 39.82
CA ILE A 2 67.11 9.88 39.79
C ILE A 2 67.31 11.29 39.23
N PRO A 3 66.49 11.72 38.25
CA PRO A 3 66.07 13.11 38.13
C PRO A 3 64.66 13.31 38.71
N LYS A 4 64.42 14.49 39.30
CA LYS A 4 63.15 14.92 39.93
C LYS A 4 62.25 15.71 38.92
N PRO A 5 61.03 16.14 39.28
CA PRO A 5 59.88 16.14 38.35
C PRO A 5 59.35 17.54 37.95
N ASN A 6 58.15 17.53 37.32
CA ASN A 6 57.12 18.60 37.25
C ASN A 6 57.29 19.72 36.19
N PRO A 7 56.23 20.49 35.81
CA PRO A 7 54.77 20.31 36.04
C PRO A 7 53.80 20.74 34.87
N HIS A 8 52.48 20.56 35.11
CA HIS A 8 51.32 21.40 34.67
C HIS A 8 50.59 21.27 33.29
N LEU A 9 49.25 21.41 33.37
CA LEU A 9 48.27 21.90 32.34
C LEU A 9 48.03 20.98 31.11
N LEU A 10 46.85 20.77 30.48
CA LEU A 10 45.40 21.04 30.66
C LEU A 10 44.66 19.81 30.02
N LEU A 11 43.33 19.64 29.90
CA LEU A 11 42.10 20.44 30.13
C LEU A 11 40.96 19.49 30.58
N GLY A 12 39.87 19.99 31.19
CA GLY A 12 38.63 19.22 31.39
C GLY A 12 37.60 19.43 30.28
N GLY A 13 37.01 18.35 29.75
CA GLY A 13 35.97 18.41 28.72
C GLY A 13 34.57 18.60 29.31
N LEU A 14 33.92 19.73 29.02
CA LEU A 14 32.54 20.02 29.42
C LEU A 14 31.56 19.47 28.36
N LEU A 15 30.79 18.45 28.72
CA LEU A 15 29.72 17.92 27.87
C LEU A 15 28.48 18.84 27.92
N LEU A 16 28.27 19.63 26.87
CA LEU A 16 27.00 20.32 26.64
C LEU A 16 25.93 19.30 26.22
N ALA A 17 25.02 18.98 27.15
CA ALA A 17 23.79 18.27 26.83
C ALA A 17 22.86 19.21 26.02
N SER A 18 22.80 19.02 24.71
CA SER A 18 21.88 19.76 23.84
C SER A 18 20.46 19.24 24.03
N VAL A 19 19.68 19.90 24.88
CA VAL A 19 18.22 19.74 24.92
C VAL A 19 17.62 20.80 24.00
N CYS A 20 17.20 20.40 22.81
CA CYS A 20 16.44 21.24 21.90
C CYS A 20 15.17 20.48 21.45
N GLY A 21 14.04 21.18 21.44
CA GLY A 21 12.72 20.55 21.58
C GLY A 21 12.28 19.69 20.39
N ALA A 22 11.50 18.65 20.70
CA ALA A 22 10.62 18.06 19.72
C ALA A 22 9.60 19.12 19.27
N THR A 23 9.63 19.48 17.99
CA THR A 23 8.57 20.28 17.37
C THR A 23 7.25 19.51 17.45
N PRO A 24 6.13 20.13 17.87
CA PRO A 24 4.83 19.49 17.79
C PRO A 24 4.50 19.20 16.32
N GLY A 25 4.15 17.94 16.01
CA GLY A 25 3.68 17.54 14.68
C GLY A 25 2.40 18.31 14.29
N PRO A 26 2.07 18.38 12.98
CA PRO A 26 0.91 19.12 12.52
C PRO A 26 -0.38 18.55 13.13
N ALA A 27 -1.35 19.41 13.42
CA ALA A 27 -2.59 19.00 14.09
C ALA A 27 -3.38 17.98 13.24
N SER A 28 -4.03 17.02 13.92
CA SER A 28 -4.84 15.97 13.28
C SER A 28 -5.93 16.54 12.37
N VAL A 29 -5.83 16.28 11.07
CA VAL A 29 -6.79 16.75 10.06
C VAL A 29 -7.95 15.78 9.95
N THR A 30 -9.20 16.28 9.99
CA THR A 30 -10.39 15.46 9.70
C THR A 30 -10.74 15.55 8.22
N LEU A 31 -10.89 14.40 7.56
CA LEU A 31 -11.28 14.29 6.16
C LEU A 31 -12.80 14.47 5.98
N HIS A 32 -13.22 14.69 4.73
CA HIS A 32 -14.64 14.86 4.36
C HIS A 32 -15.52 13.65 4.72
N ASN A 33 -14.95 12.45 4.83
CA ASN A 33 -15.62 11.22 5.26
C ASN A 33 -15.49 10.96 6.77
N GLY A 34 -15.16 11.98 7.57
CA GLY A 34 -15.04 11.90 9.04
C GLY A 34 -13.77 11.23 9.56
N VAL A 35 -12.94 10.64 8.71
CA VAL A 35 -11.68 9.99 9.14
C VAL A 35 -10.70 11.06 9.65
N VAL A 36 -10.25 10.90 10.89
CA VAL A 36 -9.22 11.75 11.49
C VAL A 36 -7.84 11.17 11.17
N LEU A 37 -7.02 11.95 10.48
CA LEU A 37 -5.62 11.60 10.21
C LEU A 37 -4.77 11.76 11.47
N PRO A 38 -3.77 10.90 11.69
CA PRO A 38 -2.74 11.14 12.71
C PRO A 38 -1.98 12.43 12.41
N ALA A 39 -1.38 13.02 13.46
CA ALA A 39 -0.53 14.19 13.35
C ALA A 39 0.68 13.92 12.43
N ASP A 40 1.32 12.77 12.60
CA ASP A 40 2.41 12.33 11.73
C ASP A 40 1.84 11.57 10.52
N TRP A 41 1.84 12.23 9.37
CA TRP A 41 1.35 11.69 8.09
C TRP A 41 2.40 11.82 6.98
N PRO A 42 2.64 10.79 6.15
CA PRO A 42 2.03 9.45 6.21
C PRO A 42 2.49 8.64 7.44
N PRO A 43 1.70 7.64 7.89
CA PRO A 43 2.06 6.82 9.03
C PRO A 43 3.33 6.01 8.74
N ASN A 44 4.21 5.88 9.72
CA ASN A 44 5.34 4.97 9.64
C ASN A 44 4.91 3.57 10.12
N ASP A 45 4.33 2.78 9.21
CA ASP A 45 3.88 1.40 9.47
C ASP A 45 5.04 0.39 9.66
N GLY A 46 6.30 0.84 9.58
CA GLY A 46 7.48 -0.01 9.68
C GLY A 46 7.86 -0.68 8.35
N PRO A 47 8.53 -1.85 8.37
CA PRO A 47 8.97 -2.53 7.16
C PRO A 47 7.80 -3.11 6.36
N VAL A 48 7.91 -3.08 5.03
CA VAL A 48 6.93 -3.70 4.13
C VAL A 48 6.94 -5.23 4.34
N THR A 49 5.79 -5.80 4.65
CA THR A 49 5.59 -7.25 4.80
C THR A 49 4.59 -7.79 3.78
N ARG A 50 4.32 -9.10 3.81
CA ARG A 50 3.23 -9.73 3.04
C ARG A 50 1.89 -9.75 3.78
N GLU A 51 1.87 -9.32 5.04
CA GLU A 51 0.63 -9.24 5.81
C GLU A 51 -0.21 -8.04 5.36
N PRO A 52 -1.55 -8.10 5.44
CA PRO A 52 -2.40 -6.96 5.18
C PRO A 52 -2.00 -5.76 6.06
N GLN A 53 -1.88 -4.57 5.44
CA GLN A 53 -1.64 -3.34 6.21
C GLN A 53 -2.79 -3.09 7.20
N ARG A 54 -2.45 -2.57 8.38
CA ARG A 54 -3.46 -2.13 9.35
C ARG A 54 -4.22 -0.94 8.77
N VAL A 55 -5.54 -0.95 8.89
CA VAL A 55 -6.42 0.14 8.46
C VAL A 55 -6.99 0.83 9.71
N PRO A 56 -6.43 1.97 10.18
CA PRO A 56 -6.73 2.51 11.51
C PRO A 56 -8.21 2.84 11.73
N TYR A 57 -8.89 3.38 10.71
CA TYR A 57 -10.31 3.74 10.78
C TYR A 57 -11.27 2.53 10.85
N LEU A 58 -10.81 1.30 10.58
CA LEU A 58 -11.58 0.08 10.85
C LEU A 58 -11.42 -0.39 12.31
N THR A 59 -10.36 0.03 13.01
CA THR A 59 -10.14 -0.28 14.44
C THR A 59 -10.78 0.78 15.35
N ALA A 60 -10.73 2.04 14.93
CA ALA A 60 -11.33 3.18 15.61
C ALA A 60 -12.10 4.05 14.60
N PRO A 61 -13.34 3.67 14.24
CA PRO A 61 -14.16 4.45 13.31
C PRO A 61 -14.58 5.80 13.92
N PRO A 62 -14.82 6.84 13.10
CA PRO A 62 -15.39 8.11 13.55
C PRO A 62 -16.77 7.91 14.17
N ALA A 63 -17.13 8.78 15.13
CA ALA A 63 -18.44 8.74 15.79
C ALA A 63 -19.63 9.03 14.84
N VAL A 64 -19.37 9.67 13.69
CA VAL A 64 -20.34 9.92 12.62
C VAL A 64 -19.67 9.59 11.30
N ILE A 65 -20.33 8.78 10.46
CA ILE A 65 -19.83 8.34 9.16
C ILE A 65 -20.68 9.00 8.05
N PRO A 66 -20.14 10.00 7.31
CA PRO A 66 -20.86 10.68 6.24
C PRO A 66 -21.03 9.81 4.99
N ILE A 67 -22.26 9.36 4.73
CA ILE A 67 -22.63 8.51 3.58
C ILE A 67 -23.06 9.30 2.32
N ASP A 68 -23.22 10.60 2.44
CA ASP A 68 -23.65 11.55 1.41
C ASP A 68 -22.49 12.18 0.61
N THR A 69 -21.26 11.75 0.89
CA THR A 69 -20.01 12.32 0.34
C THR A 69 -19.71 11.94 -1.12
N GLY A 70 -20.52 11.08 -1.74
CA GLY A 70 -20.42 10.73 -3.16
C GLY A 70 -20.39 9.23 -3.41
N ARG A 71 -19.52 8.78 -4.34
CA ARG A 71 -19.38 7.34 -4.64
C ARG A 71 -18.57 6.66 -3.53
N GLN A 72 -19.19 5.68 -2.88
CA GLN A 72 -18.57 4.86 -1.85
C GLN A 72 -18.53 3.39 -2.27
N MET A 73 -17.53 2.64 -1.81
CA MET A 73 -17.35 1.24 -2.16
C MET A 73 -18.12 0.34 -1.18
N PHE A 74 -19.19 -0.32 -1.64
CA PHE A 74 -20.09 -1.15 -0.82
C PHE A 74 -19.47 -2.49 -0.32
N VAL A 75 -18.15 -2.66 -0.37
CA VAL A 75 -17.44 -3.80 0.22
C VAL A 75 -16.53 -3.42 1.38
N ASP A 76 -16.49 -2.14 1.76
CA ASP A 76 -15.77 -1.64 2.92
C ASP A 76 -16.59 -1.87 4.21
N ASP A 77 -15.97 -2.50 5.21
CA ASP A 77 -16.58 -2.74 6.52
C ASP A 77 -16.88 -1.42 7.27
N PHE A 78 -16.23 -0.32 6.88
CA PHE A 78 -16.52 1.02 7.36
C PHE A 78 -18.00 1.43 7.17
N LEU A 79 -18.66 0.93 6.13
CA LEU A 79 -20.02 1.32 5.74
C LEU A 79 -21.08 0.26 6.07
N ILE A 80 -20.65 -0.94 6.45
CA ILE A 80 -21.53 -2.10 6.67
C ILE A 80 -21.77 -2.27 8.17
N ALA A 81 -22.83 -1.62 8.68
CA ALA A 81 -23.21 -1.74 10.08
C ALA A 81 -23.59 -3.19 10.48
N GLN A 82 -24.31 -3.89 9.59
CA GLN A 82 -24.73 -5.30 9.77
C GLN A 82 -24.87 -5.98 8.40
N THR A 83 -24.60 -7.28 8.33
CA THR A 83 -24.85 -8.12 7.15
C THR A 83 -25.06 -9.58 7.54
N THR A 84 -25.84 -10.31 6.75
CA THR A 84 -25.98 -11.77 6.84
C THR A 84 -25.04 -12.51 5.89
N LEU A 85 -24.26 -11.80 5.08
CA LEU A 85 -23.34 -12.37 4.08
C LEU A 85 -22.00 -12.73 4.71
N THR A 86 -21.46 -13.90 4.37
CA THR A 86 -20.10 -14.31 4.74
C THR A 86 -19.09 -13.81 3.71
N ARG A 87 -18.28 -12.80 4.06
CA ARG A 87 -17.18 -12.36 3.17
C ARG A 87 -16.16 -13.47 3.00
N THR A 88 -15.98 -13.91 1.75
CA THR A 88 -15.08 -15.01 1.38
C THR A 88 -14.06 -14.51 0.36
N PHE A 89 -12.76 -14.63 0.66
CA PHE A 89 -11.69 -14.31 -0.28
C PHE A 89 -11.28 -15.56 -1.05
N HIS A 90 -11.66 -15.64 -2.32
CA HIS A 90 -11.30 -16.77 -3.17
C HIS A 90 -9.91 -16.57 -3.77
N ARG A 91 -8.99 -17.49 -3.49
CA ARG A 91 -7.69 -17.53 -4.17
C ARG A 91 -7.90 -17.90 -5.64
N ALA A 92 -7.43 -17.06 -6.55
CA ALA A 92 -7.39 -17.39 -7.97
C ALA A 92 -6.52 -18.64 -8.18
N MET A 93 -7.12 -19.70 -8.74
CA MET A 93 -6.43 -20.92 -9.14
C MET A 93 -6.05 -20.80 -10.62
N PRO A 94 -4.79 -21.07 -11.00
CA PRO A 94 -4.40 -21.14 -12.41
C PRO A 94 -5.25 -22.19 -13.14
N TYR A 95 -5.75 -21.84 -14.33
CA TYR A 95 -6.45 -22.80 -15.18
C TYR A 95 -5.50 -23.91 -15.65
N GLU A 96 -5.91 -25.17 -15.51
CA GLU A 96 -5.06 -26.35 -15.82
C GLU A 96 -4.61 -26.39 -17.28
N GLY A 97 -5.41 -25.87 -18.20
CA GLY A 97 -5.08 -25.76 -19.64
C GLY A 97 -4.16 -24.59 -20.01
N ASN A 98 -3.58 -23.88 -19.04
CA ASN A 98 -2.69 -22.76 -19.32
C ASN A 98 -1.38 -23.17 -20.03
N PRO A 99 -0.80 -22.30 -20.88
CA PRO A 99 -1.34 -21.01 -21.32
C PRO A 99 -2.38 -21.16 -22.44
N VAL A 100 -3.45 -20.36 -22.32
CA VAL A 100 -4.60 -20.30 -23.26
C VAL A 100 -4.24 -19.59 -24.59
N LEU A 101 -3.27 -18.68 -24.56
CA LEU A 101 -2.73 -17.99 -25.73
C LEU A 101 -1.22 -18.26 -25.81
N ARG A 102 -0.70 -18.49 -27.02
CA ARG A 102 0.70 -18.86 -27.29
C ARG A 102 1.19 -18.19 -28.58
N PRO A 103 2.48 -17.79 -28.66
CA PRO A 103 3.09 -17.31 -29.90
C PRO A 103 3.17 -18.41 -30.98
N GLU A 104 2.19 -18.46 -31.87
CA GLU A 104 2.03 -19.44 -32.94
C GLU A 104 2.23 -18.85 -34.34
N ARG A 105 2.13 -17.53 -34.50
CA ARG A 105 2.18 -16.85 -35.79
C ARG A 105 3.51 -16.14 -36.02
N PRO A 106 3.90 -15.85 -37.28
CA PRO A 106 5.18 -15.20 -37.56
C PRO A 106 5.33 -13.80 -36.94
N TRP A 107 4.24 -13.04 -36.81
CA TRP A 107 4.26 -11.69 -36.23
C TRP A 107 4.39 -11.67 -34.70
N GLU A 108 4.04 -12.78 -34.03
CA GLU A 108 4.16 -12.98 -32.56
C GLU A 108 5.59 -13.38 -32.13
N ARG A 109 6.51 -13.55 -33.11
CA ARG A 109 7.85 -14.12 -32.92
C ARG A 109 8.94 -13.18 -33.46
N GLN A 110 9.34 -12.21 -32.63
CA GLN A 110 10.48 -11.35 -32.91
C GLN A 110 11.79 -12.06 -32.49
N PRO A 111 12.97 -11.66 -33.02
CA PRO A 111 14.23 -12.36 -32.77
C PRO A 111 14.66 -12.41 -31.29
N ASP A 112 14.23 -11.44 -30.50
CA ASP A 112 14.55 -11.23 -29.08
C ASP A 112 13.36 -11.48 -28.13
N ALA A 113 12.12 -11.50 -28.63
CA ALA A 113 10.91 -11.69 -27.85
C ALA A 113 9.82 -12.49 -28.59
N GLN A 114 9.20 -13.44 -27.89
CA GLN A 114 7.97 -14.11 -28.32
C GLN A 114 6.82 -13.61 -27.45
N SER A 115 5.83 -12.96 -28.06
CA SER A 115 4.66 -12.40 -27.37
C SER A 115 3.39 -12.72 -28.13
N ALA A 116 2.37 -13.11 -27.38
CA ALA A 116 0.99 -13.13 -27.81
C ALA A 116 0.18 -12.81 -26.55
N ALA A 117 -0.22 -11.54 -26.39
CA ALA A 117 -0.85 -11.06 -25.16
C ALA A 117 -1.86 -9.93 -25.43
N PRO A 118 -3.01 -9.91 -24.72
CA PRO A 118 -3.91 -8.77 -24.77
C PRO A 118 -3.25 -7.53 -24.15
N PHE A 119 -3.37 -6.38 -24.81
CA PHE A 119 -2.86 -5.12 -24.30
C PHE A 119 -3.91 -4.41 -23.46
N SER A 120 -3.56 -3.97 -22.24
CA SER A 120 -4.37 -3.10 -21.37
C SER A 120 -5.88 -3.43 -21.37
N ASP A 121 -6.23 -4.61 -20.87
CA ASP A 121 -7.59 -5.18 -20.86
C ASP A 121 -8.17 -5.51 -22.25
N GLY A 122 -7.35 -6.02 -23.18
CA GLY A 122 -7.77 -6.44 -24.52
C GLY A 122 -8.75 -7.63 -24.62
N VAL A 123 -9.44 -8.06 -23.55
CA VAL A 123 -10.38 -9.20 -23.55
C VAL A 123 -11.75 -8.76 -23.01
N TRP A 124 -12.79 -8.88 -23.83
CA TRP A 124 -14.15 -8.39 -23.52
C TRP A 124 -15.20 -9.45 -23.83
N PHE A 125 -16.22 -9.59 -22.97
CA PHE A 125 -17.38 -10.42 -23.28
C PHE A 125 -18.35 -9.69 -24.22
N ASP A 126 -18.62 -10.28 -25.38
CA ASP A 126 -19.68 -9.82 -26.28
C ASP A 126 -21.00 -10.55 -25.95
N PRO A 127 -22.04 -9.84 -25.46
CA PRO A 127 -23.30 -10.47 -25.08
C PRO A 127 -24.15 -10.91 -26.28
N LYS A 128 -23.93 -10.34 -27.48
CA LYS A 128 -24.65 -10.72 -28.70
C LYS A 128 -24.16 -12.07 -29.21
N ASP A 129 -22.84 -12.21 -29.32
CA ASP A 129 -22.21 -13.43 -29.84
C ASP A 129 -21.98 -14.48 -28.73
N ARG A 130 -22.13 -14.08 -27.46
CA ARG A 130 -21.89 -14.88 -26.23
C ARG A 130 -20.48 -15.45 -26.12
N LEU A 131 -19.50 -14.68 -26.59
CA LEU A 131 -18.08 -15.06 -26.62
C LEU A 131 -17.21 -13.99 -25.95
N PHE A 132 -16.13 -14.42 -25.32
CA PHE A 132 -15.01 -13.52 -25.02
C PHE A 132 -14.24 -13.25 -26.31
N LYS A 133 -14.14 -11.99 -26.70
CA LYS A 133 -13.36 -11.51 -27.85
C LYS A 133 -12.07 -10.89 -27.34
N MET A 134 -10.99 -11.15 -28.06
CA MET A 134 -9.64 -10.73 -27.66
C MET A 134 -8.96 -9.98 -28.80
N TRP A 135 -8.38 -8.84 -28.45
CA TRP A 135 -7.48 -8.04 -29.27
C TRP A 135 -6.10 -8.11 -28.64
N TYR A 136 -5.13 -8.64 -29.39
CA TYR A 136 -3.80 -8.97 -28.89
C TYR A 136 -2.73 -8.62 -29.93
N LEU A 137 -1.48 -8.60 -29.48
CA LEU A 137 -0.26 -8.50 -30.29
C LEU A 137 0.69 -9.66 -29.93
#